data_AF-A0A3L6RVZ1-F1
#
_entry.id   AF-A0A3L6RVZ1-F1
#
_cell.length_a   1.000
_cell.length_b   1.000
_cell.length_c   1.000
_cell.angle_alpha   90.00
_cell.angle_beta   90.00
_cell.angle_gamma   90.00
#
_symmetry.space_group_name_H-M   'P 1'
#
loop_
_entity.id
_entity.type
_entity.pdbx_description
1 polymer ?
#
loop_
_entity_poly.entity_id
_entity_poly.type
_entity_poly.pdbx_seq_one_letter_code
_entity_poly.pdbx_strand_id
1 'polypeptide(L)'
;MCRSAYSDCVNSTNGAGYRCNCSQGYEGNPYLHGGCKDINECDQLDKYPCYGVCTNVLGGYRCDCPHGFSGDATKNNGCRPNDKFTLALKVVTVEVSAGFRIFSTEELEKATNNFATDRVLGRGGHGVVYKGVLDNNMMVAIKKSKMTEEAQTKEMFILSQINHMNVVELLGCCLEVQVPMLVNEFVSNGTLYHYIHGKEPKVDIALDTCLRIAAESAEALSYMHSSASPPILHGDVKTANILLDDKLNAKVSDFGASKLAPTDEAEIAMLVHGTCGYLDPEYLMTCQLTDKSDVYSFGVVVLELLTRKKALCSGKKNMNLG
;
A
#
# COMPACT_ATOMS: atom_id res chain seq x y z
N MET A 1 -44.90 22.21 23.78
CA MET A 1 -43.46 22.19 23.49
C MET A 1 -43.16 20.91 22.73
N CYS A 2 -42.34 20.95 21.67
CA CYS A 2 -42.04 19.77 20.86
C CYS A 2 -41.35 18.70 21.72
N ARG A 3 -41.70 17.43 21.51
CA ARG A 3 -41.26 16.32 22.39
C ARG A 3 -40.17 15.46 21.77
N SER A 4 -40.03 15.47 20.45
CA SER A 4 -38.98 14.72 19.78
C SER A 4 -37.65 15.49 19.79
N ALA A 5 -36.54 14.77 19.88
CA ALA A 5 -35.26 15.30 19.41
C ALA A 5 -35.35 15.61 17.90
N TYR A 6 -34.57 16.59 17.43
CA TYR A 6 -34.57 17.04 16.03
C TYR A 6 -35.94 17.56 15.57
N SER A 7 -36.55 18.42 16.38
CA SER A 7 -37.80 19.11 16.05
C SER A 7 -37.76 20.58 16.43
N ASP A 8 -38.38 21.41 15.59
CA ASP A 8 -38.37 22.87 15.69
C ASP A 8 -39.79 23.41 15.88
N CYS A 9 -39.90 24.47 16.68
CA CYS A 9 -41.13 25.25 16.83
C CYS A 9 -41.23 26.27 15.69
N VAL A 10 -42.26 26.16 14.87
CA VAL A 10 -42.58 27.10 13.78
C VAL A 10 -43.91 27.80 14.06
N ASN A 11 -43.99 29.09 13.73
CA ASN A 11 -45.22 29.87 13.91
C ASN A 11 -46.36 29.30 13.07
N SER A 12 -47.56 29.24 13.65
CA SER A 12 -48.77 28.83 12.94
C SER A 12 -49.18 29.89 11.92
N THR A 13 -49.51 29.49 10.70
CA THR A 13 -49.98 30.39 9.64
C THR A 13 -51.47 30.72 9.73
N ASN A 14 -52.24 29.99 10.54
CA ASN A 14 -53.70 30.11 10.61
C ASN A 14 -54.22 30.60 12.00
N GLY A 15 -53.37 31.23 12.81
CA GLY A 15 -53.76 31.81 14.10
C GLY A 15 -52.60 32.07 15.06
N ALA A 16 -52.90 32.54 16.27
CA ALA A 16 -51.91 32.71 17.34
C ALA A 16 -51.49 31.34 17.89
N GLY A 17 -50.21 30.96 17.73
CA GLY A 17 -49.65 29.73 18.29
C GLY A 17 -48.41 29.20 17.56
N TYR A 18 -47.81 28.15 18.11
CA TYR A 18 -46.65 27.46 17.55
C TYR A 18 -47.01 26.02 17.23
N ARG A 19 -46.55 25.51 16.08
CA ARG A 19 -46.61 24.09 15.72
C ARG A 19 -45.20 23.51 15.68
N CYS A 20 -45.10 22.21 15.90
CA CYS A 20 -43.84 21.50 15.80
C CYS A 20 -43.67 20.88 14.42
N ASN A 21 -42.49 21.02 13.83
CA ASN A 21 -42.04 20.28 12.66
C ASN A 21 -40.76 19.50 13.03
N CYS A 22 -40.52 18.37 12.36
CA CYS A 22 -39.19 17.77 12.39
C CYS A 22 -38.19 18.73 11.71
N SER A 23 -36.96 18.74 12.23
CA SER A 23 -35.86 19.53 11.66
C SER A 23 -35.52 19.04 10.25
N GLN A 24 -34.82 19.87 9.48
CA GLN A 24 -34.39 19.50 8.12
C GLN A 24 -33.60 18.17 8.13
N GLY A 25 -33.94 17.25 7.23
CA GLY A 25 -33.35 15.89 7.17
C GLY A 25 -34.08 14.85 8.03
N TYR A 26 -35.15 15.23 8.73
CA TYR A 26 -35.92 14.31 9.59
C TYR A 26 -37.40 14.29 9.20
N GLU A 27 -38.03 13.11 9.34
CA GLU A 27 -39.45 12.91 9.10
C GLU A 27 -40.14 12.20 10.26
N GLY A 28 -41.48 12.28 10.31
CA GLY A 28 -42.29 11.63 11.33
C GLY A 28 -43.08 12.61 12.19
N ASN A 29 -43.30 12.25 13.46
CA ASN A 29 -44.20 12.98 14.35
C ASN A 29 -43.44 13.71 15.48
N PRO A 30 -43.26 15.04 15.40
CA PRO A 30 -42.48 15.81 16.37
C PRO A 30 -43.12 15.94 17.76
N TYR A 31 -44.38 15.51 17.92
CA TYR A 31 -45.08 15.52 19.20
C TYR A 31 -44.87 14.22 20.02
N LEU A 32 -44.23 13.20 19.45
CA LEU A 32 -43.89 11.96 20.14
C LEU A 32 -42.41 11.96 20.55
N HIS A 33 -42.07 11.32 21.68
CA HIS A 33 -40.66 11.09 22.01
C HIS A 33 -40.02 10.17 20.97
N GLY A 34 -38.92 10.62 20.35
CA GLY A 34 -38.27 9.90 19.26
C GLY A 34 -39.11 9.79 17.98
N GLY A 35 -40.10 10.67 17.82
CA GLY A 35 -41.02 10.61 16.68
C GLY A 35 -40.46 11.20 15.39
N CYS A 36 -39.45 12.06 15.45
CA CYS A 36 -38.65 12.48 14.29
C CYS A 36 -37.50 11.52 14.09
N LYS A 37 -37.47 10.89 12.92
CA LYS A 37 -36.44 9.94 12.49
C LYS A 37 -35.69 10.51 11.30
N ASP A 38 -34.42 10.16 11.23
CA ASP A 38 -33.55 10.50 10.11
C ASP A 38 -34.11 9.93 8.80
N ILE A 39 -34.11 10.75 7.75
CA ILE A 39 -34.48 10.31 6.40
C ILE A 39 -33.24 9.63 5.81
N ASN A 40 -33.38 8.40 5.28
CA ASN A 40 -32.31 7.81 4.50
C ASN A 40 -32.38 8.30 3.06
N GLU A 41 -31.67 9.39 2.73
CA GLU A 41 -31.72 9.92 1.36
C GLU A 41 -31.10 8.98 0.32
N CYS A 42 -30.22 8.07 0.72
CA CYS A 42 -29.63 7.08 -0.18
C CYS A 42 -30.63 6.02 -0.68
N ASP A 43 -31.79 5.89 -0.03
CA ASP A 43 -32.89 5.03 -0.51
C ASP A 43 -33.83 5.78 -1.49
N GLN A 44 -33.63 7.09 -1.67
CA GLN A 44 -34.51 7.99 -2.45
C GLN A 44 -33.74 8.76 -3.53
N LEU A 45 -32.99 8.04 -4.38
CA LEU A 45 -32.09 8.61 -5.40
C LEU A 45 -32.81 9.55 -6.42
N ASP A 46 -34.11 9.37 -6.66
CA ASP A 46 -34.90 10.25 -7.54
C ASP A 46 -35.07 11.67 -6.97
N LYS A 47 -35.09 11.80 -5.64
CA LYS A 47 -35.28 13.06 -4.93
C LYS A 47 -33.95 13.65 -4.45
N TYR A 48 -32.96 12.79 -4.22
CA TYR A 48 -31.62 13.14 -3.74
C TYR A 48 -30.58 12.55 -4.69
N PRO A 49 -30.28 13.22 -5.82
CA PRO A 49 -29.40 12.69 -6.84
C PRO A 49 -27.99 12.46 -6.29
N CYS A 50 -27.51 11.22 -6.41
CA CYS A 50 -26.13 10.86 -6.16
C CYS A 50 -25.66 9.89 -7.24
N TYR A 51 -24.63 10.29 -7.98
CA TYR A 51 -24.01 9.50 -9.06
C TYR A 51 -22.66 8.89 -8.64
N GLY A 52 -22.32 8.99 -7.35
CA GLY A 52 -21.14 8.41 -6.73
C GLY A 52 -21.50 7.45 -5.60
N VAL A 53 -20.68 7.42 -4.55
CA VAL A 53 -20.93 6.62 -3.34
C VAL A 53 -21.80 7.44 -2.38
N CYS A 54 -23.03 6.99 -2.16
CA CYS A 54 -23.96 7.62 -1.21
C CYS A 54 -23.75 7.05 0.20
N THR A 55 -23.56 7.93 1.19
CA THR A 55 -23.49 7.58 2.61
C THR A 55 -24.53 8.37 3.39
N ASN A 56 -25.45 7.68 4.05
CA ASN A 56 -26.44 8.33 4.92
C ASN A 56 -25.78 8.87 6.19
N VAL A 57 -26.12 10.09 6.59
CA VAL A 57 -25.62 10.74 7.82
C VAL A 57 -26.78 11.38 8.59
N LEU A 58 -26.63 11.61 9.89
CA LEU A 58 -27.73 12.21 10.66
C LEU A 58 -28.07 13.62 10.14
N GLY A 59 -29.29 13.79 9.64
CA GLY A 59 -29.83 15.02 9.05
C GLY A 59 -29.51 15.21 7.57
N GLY A 60 -28.97 14.21 6.86
CA GLY A 60 -28.71 14.31 5.42
C GLY A 60 -27.91 13.15 4.84
N TYR A 61 -27.28 13.38 3.69
CA TYR A 61 -26.41 12.39 3.05
C TYR A 61 -25.14 13.03 2.53
N ARG A 62 -24.11 12.21 2.38
CA ARG A 62 -22.87 12.55 1.70
C ARG A 62 -22.82 11.79 0.39
N CYS A 63 -22.58 12.51 -0.70
CA CYS A 63 -22.38 11.93 -2.02
C CYS A 63 -20.96 12.25 -2.48
N ASP A 64 -20.10 11.23 -2.50
CA ASP A 64 -18.69 11.39 -2.84
C ASP A 64 -18.40 10.67 -4.16
N CYS A 65 -17.42 11.18 -4.92
CA CYS A 65 -16.95 10.44 -6.09
C CYS A 65 -16.34 9.10 -5.65
N PRO A 66 -16.49 8.05 -6.48
CA PRO A 66 -15.78 6.80 -6.26
C PRO A 66 -14.28 7.05 -6.14
N HIS A 67 -13.59 6.23 -5.37
CA HIS A 67 -12.15 6.35 -5.20
C HIS A 67 -11.40 6.29 -6.54
N GLY A 68 -10.38 7.13 -6.71
CA GLY A 68 -9.67 7.32 -7.98
C GLY A 68 -10.31 8.36 -8.92
N PHE A 69 -11.47 8.90 -8.55
CA PHE A 69 -12.17 9.95 -9.28
C PHE A 69 -12.33 11.22 -8.41
N SER A 70 -12.25 12.39 -9.02
CA SER A 70 -12.58 13.67 -8.41
C SER A 70 -13.58 14.44 -9.26
N GLY A 71 -14.33 15.34 -8.62
CA GLY A 71 -15.33 16.16 -9.26
C GLY A 71 -16.60 16.26 -8.45
N ASP A 72 -17.73 16.40 -9.12
CA ASP A 72 -19.02 16.64 -8.50
C ASP A 72 -19.92 15.40 -8.60
N ALA A 73 -19.97 14.60 -7.54
CA ALA A 73 -20.74 13.35 -7.51
C ALA A 73 -22.26 13.55 -7.55
N THR A 74 -22.75 14.78 -7.36
CA THR A 74 -24.19 15.09 -7.45
C THR A 74 -24.67 15.27 -8.89
N LYS A 75 -23.74 15.35 -9.87
CA LYS A 75 -24.05 15.50 -11.28
C LYS A 75 -23.76 14.22 -12.06
N ASN A 76 -24.63 13.92 -13.01
CA ASN A 76 -24.39 12.85 -13.97
C ASN A 76 -23.06 13.11 -14.71
N ASN A 77 -22.16 12.13 -14.74
CA ASN A 77 -20.79 12.24 -15.25
C ASN A 77 -19.92 13.35 -14.59
N GLY A 78 -20.24 13.77 -13.37
CA GLY A 78 -19.48 14.81 -12.67
C GLY A 78 -18.17 14.30 -12.04
N CYS A 79 -18.03 12.98 -11.85
CA CYS A 79 -16.80 12.36 -11.38
C CYS A 79 -15.87 12.04 -12.56
N ARG A 80 -14.64 12.55 -12.52
CA ARG A 80 -13.59 12.34 -13.53
C ARG A 80 -12.40 11.61 -12.91
N PRO A 81 -11.71 10.73 -13.66
CA PRO A 81 -10.48 10.11 -13.16
C PRO A 81 -9.46 11.17 -12.74
N ASN A 82 -8.76 10.95 -11.62
CA ASN A 82 -7.68 11.85 -11.24
C ASN A 82 -6.55 11.83 -12.28
N ASP A 83 -6.07 12.99 -12.72
CA ASP A 83 -5.05 13.09 -13.79
C ASP A 83 -3.72 12.39 -13.41
N LYS A 84 -3.29 12.47 -12.13
CA LYS A 84 -2.12 11.72 -11.62
C LYS A 84 -2.30 10.20 -11.75
N PHE A 85 -3.51 9.71 -11.47
CA PHE A 85 -3.87 8.29 -11.60
C PHE A 85 -3.92 7.85 -13.05
N THR A 86 -4.46 8.70 -13.93
CA THR A 86 -4.56 8.41 -15.37
C THR A 86 -3.19 8.40 -16.03
N LEU A 87 -2.26 9.24 -15.58
CA LEU A 87 -0.85 9.19 -15.99
C LEU A 87 -0.16 7.93 -15.48
N ALA A 88 -0.29 7.57 -14.20
CA ALA A 88 0.26 6.32 -13.67
C ALA A 88 -0.31 5.09 -14.41
N LEU A 89 -1.62 5.05 -14.65
CA LEU A 89 -2.26 4.00 -15.46
C LEU A 89 -1.78 4.01 -16.91
N LYS A 90 -1.66 5.19 -17.54
CA LYS A 90 -1.21 5.31 -18.94
C LYS A 90 0.25 4.89 -19.09
N VAL A 91 1.13 5.19 -18.13
CA VAL A 91 2.52 4.75 -18.21
C VAL A 91 2.62 3.24 -17.98
N VAL A 92 1.91 2.71 -16.98
CA VAL A 92 1.84 1.27 -16.73
C VAL A 92 1.18 0.52 -17.91
N THR A 93 0.11 1.04 -18.51
CA THR A 93 -0.57 0.33 -19.62
C THR A 93 0.10 0.48 -21.00
N VAL A 94 0.99 1.45 -21.17
CA VAL A 94 1.76 1.63 -22.43
C VAL A 94 3.03 0.77 -22.45
N GLU A 95 3.58 0.40 -21.29
CA GLU A 95 4.84 -0.37 -21.21
C GLU A 95 4.76 -1.74 -20.50
N VAL A 96 3.63 -2.10 -19.87
CA VAL A 96 3.58 -3.33 -19.06
C VAL A 96 3.11 -4.56 -19.84
N SER A 97 3.84 -5.65 -19.59
CA SER A 97 3.58 -7.04 -19.92
C SER A 97 2.10 -7.42 -19.89
N ALA A 98 1.70 -8.39 -20.71
CA ALA A 98 0.35 -8.92 -20.92
C ALA A 98 -0.36 -9.52 -19.67
N GLY A 99 0.12 -9.24 -18.45
CA GLY A 99 -0.37 -9.78 -17.18
C GLY A 99 -0.78 -8.74 -16.11
N PHE A 100 -0.58 -7.44 -16.30
CA PHE A 100 -0.95 -6.44 -15.28
C PHE A 100 -2.45 -6.18 -15.22
N ARG A 101 -3.01 -6.19 -14.01
CA ARG A 101 -4.46 -6.08 -13.78
C ARG A 101 -4.83 -5.02 -12.74
N ILE A 102 -5.91 -4.29 -13.01
CA ILE A 102 -6.56 -3.45 -12.00
C ILE A 102 -7.59 -4.31 -11.24
N PHE A 103 -7.40 -4.40 -9.93
CA PHE A 103 -8.27 -5.13 -9.01
C PHE A 103 -9.24 -4.18 -8.32
N SER A 104 -10.45 -4.63 -8.04
CA SER A 104 -11.39 -3.89 -7.19
C SER A 104 -11.10 -4.14 -5.70
N THR A 105 -11.56 -3.24 -4.85
CA THR A 105 -11.44 -3.39 -3.39
C THR A 105 -12.20 -4.62 -2.92
N GLU A 106 -13.41 -4.84 -3.47
CA GLU A 106 -14.25 -6.01 -3.15
C GLU A 106 -13.53 -7.33 -3.46
N GLU A 107 -12.84 -7.41 -4.60
CA GLU A 107 -12.07 -8.61 -4.98
C GLU A 107 -10.94 -8.88 -3.98
N LEU A 108 -10.18 -7.85 -3.60
CA LEU A 108 -9.07 -8.00 -2.65
C LEU A 108 -9.56 -8.28 -1.23
N GLU A 109 -10.71 -7.72 -0.83
CA GLU A 109 -11.38 -8.04 0.44
C GLU A 109 -11.79 -9.50 0.48
N LYS A 110 -12.46 -9.99 -0.55
CA LYS A 110 -12.83 -11.41 -0.68
C LYS A 110 -11.60 -12.31 -0.65
N ALA A 111 -10.56 -11.97 -1.42
CA ALA A 111 -9.33 -12.76 -1.51
C ALA A 111 -8.57 -12.87 -0.18
N THR A 112 -8.71 -11.88 0.70
CA THR A 112 -8.00 -11.79 1.99
C THR A 112 -8.90 -12.07 3.20
N ASN A 113 -10.14 -12.50 2.99
CA ASN A 113 -11.14 -12.63 4.06
C ASN A 113 -11.27 -11.32 4.88
N ASN A 114 -11.53 -10.21 4.20
CA ASN A 114 -11.59 -8.86 4.77
C ASN A 114 -10.30 -8.44 5.50
N PHE A 115 -9.14 -8.71 4.89
CA PHE A 115 -7.82 -8.42 5.46
C PHE A 115 -7.62 -9.02 6.86
N ALA A 116 -8.06 -10.26 7.05
CA ALA A 116 -7.98 -10.95 8.33
C ALA A 116 -6.54 -11.08 8.85
N THR A 117 -6.39 -11.07 10.18
CA THR A 117 -5.07 -11.04 10.83
C THR A 117 -4.24 -12.31 10.62
N ASP A 118 -4.89 -13.45 10.40
CA ASP A 118 -4.28 -14.74 10.07
C ASP A 118 -3.75 -14.79 8.62
N ARG A 119 -4.15 -13.84 7.77
CA ARG A 119 -3.62 -13.68 6.40
C ARG A 119 -2.37 -12.81 6.34
N VAL A 120 -1.91 -12.24 7.45
CA VAL A 120 -0.74 -11.35 7.43
C VAL A 120 0.55 -12.15 7.19
N LEU A 121 1.27 -11.80 6.12
CA LEU A 121 2.59 -12.33 5.80
C LEU A 121 3.71 -11.51 6.46
N GLY A 122 3.50 -10.21 6.62
CA GLY A 122 4.50 -9.32 7.20
C GLY A 122 3.95 -7.95 7.58
N ARG A 123 4.60 -7.30 8.55
CA ARG A 123 4.33 -5.93 8.98
C ARG A 123 5.65 -5.17 9.03
N GLY A 124 5.70 -3.98 8.42
CA GLY A 124 6.90 -3.16 8.36
C GLY A 124 6.61 -1.67 8.25
N GLY A 125 7.67 -0.88 8.04
CA GLY A 125 7.56 0.58 7.82
C GLY A 125 6.69 0.91 6.61
N HIS A 126 6.77 0.11 5.55
CA HIS A 126 6.03 0.32 4.31
C HIS A 126 4.57 -0.20 4.34
N GLY A 127 4.11 -0.77 5.46
CA GLY A 127 2.71 -1.22 5.61
C GLY A 127 2.56 -2.67 6.04
N VAL A 128 1.47 -3.30 5.60
CA VAL A 128 1.11 -4.69 5.92
C VAL A 128 0.89 -5.46 4.63
N VAL A 129 1.48 -6.65 4.55
CA VAL A 129 1.33 -7.56 3.41
C VAL A 129 0.43 -8.72 3.82
N TYR A 130 -0.61 -8.98 3.03
CA TYR A 130 -1.57 -10.04 3.24
C TYR A 130 -1.44 -11.11 2.16
N LYS A 131 -1.64 -12.37 2.54
CA LYS A 131 -1.83 -13.48 1.61
C LYS A 131 -3.26 -13.44 1.09
N GLY A 132 -3.42 -13.28 -0.22
CA GLY A 132 -4.69 -13.39 -0.93
C GLY A 132 -4.80 -14.70 -1.70
N VAL A 133 -6.03 -15.17 -1.89
CA VAL A 133 -6.37 -16.22 -2.87
C VAL A 133 -7.46 -15.64 -3.78
N LEU A 134 -7.12 -15.38 -5.04
CA LEU A 134 -8.07 -14.87 -6.04
C LEU A 134 -9.06 -15.97 -6.46
N ASP A 135 -10.15 -15.58 -7.12
CA ASP A 135 -11.22 -16.50 -7.56
C ASP A 135 -10.73 -17.61 -8.52
N ASN A 136 -9.64 -17.35 -9.26
CA ASN A 136 -8.97 -18.32 -10.12
C ASN A 136 -7.99 -19.23 -9.36
N ASN A 137 -8.02 -19.25 -8.02
CA ASN A 137 -7.09 -19.93 -7.12
C ASN A 137 -5.63 -19.44 -7.17
N MET A 138 -5.35 -18.32 -7.85
CA MET A 138 -4.02 -17.72 -7.83
C MET A 138 -3.75 -17.13 -6.45
N MET A 139 -2.64 -17.55 -5.84
CA MET A 139 -2.15 -16.95 -4.59
C MET A 139 -1.40 -15.67 -4.90
N VAL A 140 -1.69 -14.62 -4.13
CA VAL A 140 -1.10 -13.29 -4.31
C VAL A 140 -0.64 -12.69 -2.98
N ALA A 141 0.29 -11.76 -3.03
CA ALA A 141 0.70 -10.93 -1.89
C ALA A 141 0.16 -9.51 -2.07
N ILE A 142 -0.75 -9.09 -1.18
CA ILE A 142 -1.43 -7.79 -1.25
C ILE A 142 -0.82 -6.86 -0.21
N LYS A 143 -0.12 -5.82 -0.66
CA LYS A 143 0.50 -4.81 0.19
C LYS A 143 -0.46 -3.63 0.38
N LYS A 144 -0.95 -3.46 1.62
CA LYS A 144 -1.62 -2.24 2.10
C LYS A 144 -0.58 -1.31 2.69
N SER A 145 -0.33 -0.20 1.99
CA SER A 145 0.70 0.75 2.39
C SER A 145 0.23 1.66 3.52
N LYS A 146 1.19 2.08 4.35
CA LYS A 146 1.04 3.18 5.32
C LYS A 146 1.70 4.47 4.84
N MET A 147 2.32 4.44 3.67
CA MET A 147 3.03 5.58 3.09
C MET A 147 2.04 6.54 2.40
N THR A 148 2.56 7.67 1.92
CA THR A 148 1.78 8.59 1.11
C THR A 148 1.41 7.96 -0.23
N GLU A 149 0.34 8.45 -0.85
CA GLU A 149 -0.08 8.06 -2.20
C GLU A 149 1.06 8.22 -3.22
N GLU A 150 1.84 9.30 -3.10
CA GLU A 150 2.97 9.59 -3.99
C GLU A 150 4.09 8.55 -3.87
N ALA A 151 4.47 8.17 -2.65
CA ALA A 151 5.47 7.14 -2.42
C ALA A 151 5.00 5.78 -2.95
N GLN A 152 3.73 5.44 -2.74
CA GLN A 152 3.16 4.18 -3.21
C GLN A 152 3.05 4.11 -4.74
N THR A 153 2.72 5.24 -5.37
CA THR A 153 2.66 5.35 -6.83
C THR A 153 4.06 5.23 -7.44
N LYS A 154 5.09 5.79 -6.77
CA LYS A 154 6.49 5.62 -7.16
C LYS A 154 6.94 4.15 -7.07
N GLU A 155 6.60 3.44 -6.00
CA GLU A 155 6.90 2.01 -5.88
C GLU A 155 6.22 1.20 -6.99
N MET A 156 4.94 1.47 -7.27
CA MET A 156 4.20 0.84 -8.37
C MET A 156 4.88 1.05 -9.73
N PHE A 157 5.31 2.28 -9.99
CA PHE A 157 6.01 2.66 -11.22
C PHE A 157 7.34 1.91 -11.37
N ILE A 158 8.16 1.89 -10.33
CA ILE A 158 9.45 1.18 -10.34
C ILE A 158 9.24 -0.31 -10.59
N LEU A 159 8.33 -0.94 -9.85
CA LEU A 159 8.04 -2.37 -10.00
C LEU A 159 7.50 -2.72 -11.40
N SER A 160 6.72 -1.82 -12.01
CA SER A 160 6.18 -2.03 -13.36
C SER A 160 7.25 -2.05 -14.46
N GLN A 161 8.43 -1.47 -14.21
CA GLN A 161 9.55 -1.45 -15.15
C GLN A 161 10.46 -2.68 -15.04
N ILE A 162 10.27 -3.50 -14.01
CA ILE A 162 11.16 -4.63 -13.74
C ILE A 162 10.51 -5.92 -14.23
N ASN A 163 11.20 -6.60 -15.14
CA ASN A 163 10.86 -7.96 -15.54
C ASN A 163 12.09 -8.86 -15.40
N HIS A 164 12.23 -9.47 -14.22
CA HIS A 164 13.36 -10.33 -13.90
C HIS A 164 12.93 -11.49 -13.00
N MET A 165 13.41 -12.70 -13.30
CA MET A 165 12.99 -13.92 -12.59
C MET A 165 13.28 -13.89 -11.08
N ASN A 166 14.37 -13.22 -10.67
CA ASN A 166 14.79 -13.03 -9.28
C ASN A 166 14.30 -11.71 -8.65
N VAL A 167 13.28 -11.09 -9.22
CA VAL A 167 12.53 -9.99 -8.60
C VAL A 167 11.08 -10.42 -8.44
N VAL A 168 10.42 -9.98 -7.37
CA VAL A 168 8.99 -10.23 -7.17
C VAL A 168 8.18 -9.48 -8.23
N GLU A 169 7.38 -10.21 -8.98
CA GLU A 169 6.51 -9.67 -10.04
C GLU A 169 5.33 -8.89 -9.45
N LEU A 170 5.09 -7.69 -9.98
CA LEU A 170 3.89 -6.90 -9.76
C LEU A 170 2.80 -7.35 -10.73
N LEU A 171 1.79 -8.05 -10.21
CA LEU A 171 0.66 -8.55 -10.99
C LEU A 171 -0.40 -7.47 -11.22
N GLY A 172 -0.45 -6.45 -10.37
CA GLY A 172 -1.46 -5.42 -10.48
C GLY A 172 -1.58 -4.51 -9.27
N CYS A 173 -2.63 -3.72 -9.26
CA CYS A 173 -2.94 -2.82 -8.16
C CYS A 173 -4.44 -2.63 -7.96
N CYS A 174 -4.81 -2.14 -6.78
CA CYS A 174 -6.16 -1.63 -6.52
C CYS A 174 -6.09 -0.15 -6.19
N LEU A 175 -6.92 0.60 -6.90
CA LEU A 175 -6.92 2.06 -6.99
C LEU A 175 -8.17 2.69 -6.36
N GLU A 176 -9.12 1.85 -5.95
CA GLU A 176 -10.36 2.21 -5.28
C GLU A 176 -10.17 2.55 -3.79
N VAL A 177 -8.95 2.90 -3.36
CA VAL A 177 -8.60 3.27 -1.99
C VAL A 177 -7.71 4.50 -1.96
N GLN A 178 -7.67 5.23 -0.84
CA GLN A 178 -6.88 6.47 -0.72
C GLN A 178 -5.39 6.28 -1.04
N VAL A 179 -4.80 5.17 -0.59
CA VAL A 179 -3.42 4.79 -0.92
C VAL A 179 -3.47 3.46 -1.67
N PRO A 180 -2.96 3.39 -2.92
CA PRO A 180 -3.05 2.19 -3.75
C PRO A 180 -2.56 0.92 -3.04
N MET A 181 -3.28 -0.18 -3.22
CA MET A 181 -2.79 -1.50 -2.82
C MET A 181 -2.03 -2.12 -3.99
N LEU A 182 -0.88 -2.73 -3.71
CA LEU A 182 -0.11 -3.47 -4.72
C LEU A 182 -0.40 -4.96 -4.58
N VAL A 183 -0.57 -5.62 -5.72
CA VAL A 183 -0.83 -7.06 -5.82
C VAL A 183 0.37 -7.68 -6.52
N ASN A 184 1.18 -8.40 -5.75
CA ASN A 184 2.38 -9.07 -6.23
C ASN A 184 2.17 -10.58 -6.29
N GLU A 185 3.05 -11.28 -6.97
CA GLU A 185 3.13 -12.74 -6.87
C GLU A 185 3.35 -13.18 -5.41
N PHE A 186 2.78 -14.32 -5.04
CA PHE A 186 3.00 -14.91 -3.73
C PHE A 186 4.24 -15.83 -3.74
N VAL A 187 5.22 -15.52 -2.90
CA VAL A 187 6.45 -16.30 -2.74
C VAL A 187 6.36 -17.16 -1.46
N SER A 188 6.45 -18.48 -1.62
CA SER A 188 5.90 -19.46 -0.66
C SER A 188 6.74 -19.71 0.60
N ASN A 189 8.08 -19.66 0.53
CA ASN A 189 8.96 -19.95 1.67
C ASN A 189 9.30 -18.72 2.52
N GLY A 190 8.63 -17.58 2.27
CA GLY A 190 8.81 -16.36 3.05
C GLY A 190 10.19 -15.72 2.85
N THR A 191 10.69 -15.03 3.87
CA THR A 191 11.93 -14.25 3.77
C THR A 191 13.18 -15.08 4.05
N LEU A 192 14.31 -14.70 3.42
CA LEU A 192 15.62 -15.26 3.68
C LEU A 192 16.02 -15.08 5.15
N TYR A 193 15.63 -13.97 5.79
CA TYR A 193 15.82 -13.74 7.23
C TYR A 193 15.22 -14.88 8.07
N HIS A 194 13.96 -15.25 7.81
CA HIS A 194 13.32 -16.35 8.54
C HIS A 194 13.94 -17.70 8.17
N TYR A 195 14.42 -17.85 6.94
CA TYR A 195 15.09 -19.07 6.50
C TYR A 195 16.41 -19.32 7.26
N ILE A 196 17.20 -18.27 7.52
CA ILE A 196 18.51 -18.41 8.18
C ILE A 196 18.47 -18.22 9.71
N HIS A 197 17.53 -17.41 10.23
CA HIS A 197 17.43 -17.08 11.67
C HIS A 197 16.16 -17.64 12.35
N GLY A 198 15.33 -18.39 11.63
CA GLY A 198 14.08 -18.94 12.11
C GLY A 198 14.25 -19.96 13.25
N LYS A 199 13.16 -20.22 13.97
CA LYS A 199 13.14 -21.10 15.15
C LYS A 199 13.17 -22.59 14.83
N GLU A 200 12.91 -22.98 13.57
CA GLU A 200 12.97 -24.37 13.18
C GLU A 200 14.40 -24.75 12.80
N PRO A 201 14.95 -25.82 13.37
CA PRO A 201 16.28 -26.31 13.03
C PRO A 201 16.24 -26.86 11.61
N LYS A 202 16.47 -26.00 10.62
CA LYS A 202 16.80 -26.48 9.28
C LYS A 202 18.21 -27.04 9.38
N VAL A 203 18.31 -28.33 9.07
CA VAL A 203 19.54 -29.05 8.70
C VAL A 203 20.49 -28.08 8.02
N ASP A 204 21.76 -28.08 8.42
CA ASP A 204 22.82 -27.19 7.92
C ASP A 204 22.55 -26.78 6.47
N ILE A 205 22.15 -25.52 6.28
CA ILE A 205 21.86 -24.98 4.95
C ILE A 205 23.14 -25.14 4.13
N ALA A 206 23.08 -25.99 3.12
CA ALA A 206 24.23 -26.38 2.34
C ALA A 206 24.85 -25.15 1.66
N LEU A 207 26.19 -25.13 1.59
CA LEU A 207 26.92 -23.98 1.06
C LEU A 207 26.52 -23.66 -0.38
N ASP A 208 26.23 -24.67 -1.19
CA ASP A 208 25.71 -24.50 -2.56
C ASP A 208 24.41 -23.68 -2.58
N THR A 209 23.51 -23.91 -1.63
CA THR A 209 22.22 -23.22 -1.56
C THR A 209 22.43 -21.77 -1.17
N CYS A 210 23.36 -21.49 -0.24
CA CYS A 210 23.74 -20.11 0.08
C CYS A 210 24.36 -19.37 -1.10
N LEU A 211 25.29 -20.01 -1.81
CA LEU A 211 25.96 -19.41 -2.96
C LEU A 211 24.97 -19.14 -4.09
N ARG A 212 24.01 -20.05 -4.31
CA ARG A 212 22.95 -19.87 -5.29
C ARG A 212 22.03 -18.71 -4.95
N ILE A 213 21.53 -18.64 -3.70
CA ILE A 213 20.69 -17.52 -3.23
C ILE A 213 21.43 -16.18 -3.38
N ALA A 214 22.72 -16.15 -3.03
CA ALA A 214 23.54 -14.96 -3.19
C ALA A 214 23.70 -14.57 -4.67
N ALA A 215 24.01 -15.53 -5.54
CA ALA A 215 24.17 -15.28 -6.99
C ALA A 215 22.87 -14.76 -7.61
N GLU A 216 21.74 -15.42 -7.38
CA GLU A 216 20.42 -15.03 -7.88
C GLU A 216 20.01 -13.62 -7.38
N SER A 217 20.29 -13.30 -6.11
CA SER A 217 20.05 -11.96 -5.57
C SER A 217 20.96 -10.91 -6.21
N ALA A 218 22.23 -11.23 -6.45
CA ALA A 218 23.18 -10.35 -7.10
C ALA A 218 22.83 -10.10 -8.57
N GLU A 219 22.32 -11.11 -9.28
CA GLU A 219 21.83 -10.98 -10.66
C GLU A 219 20.66 -10.01 -10.75
N ALA A 220 19.70 -10.11 -9.82
CA ALA A 220 18.59 -9.14 -9.73
C ALA A 220 19.09 -7.70 -9.49
N LEU A 221 20.00 -7.50 -8.53
CA LEU A 221 20.58 -6.18 -8.25
C LEU A 221 21.36 -5.65 -9.46
N SER A 222 22.16 -6.50 -10.11
CA SER A 222 22.92 -6.13 -11.31
C SER A 222 22.00 -5.72 -12.46
N TYR A 223 20.90 -6.44 -12.68
CA TYR A 223 19.89 -6.08 -13.66
C TYR A 223 19.32 -4.68 -13.38
N MET A 224 18.94 -4.41 -12.12
CA MET A 224 18.40 -3.11 -11.72
C MET A 224 19.40 -1.96 -11.90
N HIS A 225 20.67 -2.18 -11.58
CA HIS A 225 21.70 -1.14 -11.68
C HIS A 225 22.17 -0.87 -13.11
N SER A 226 22.19 -1.89 -13.98
CA SER A 226 22.88 -1.80 -15.28
C SER A 226 21.97 -1.97 -16.49
N SER A 227 20.86 -2.70 -16.35
CA SER A 227 19.99 -3.07 -17.47
C SER A 227 18.63 -2.35 -17.44
N ALA A 228 18.15 -1.97 -16.26
CA ALA A 228 16.98 -1.10 -16.14
C ALA A 228 17.31 0.32 -16.65
N SER A 229 16.35 0.96 -17.28
CA SER A 229 16.51 2.31 -17.85
C SER A 229 15.29 3.18 -17.49
N PRO A 230 15.45 4.19 -16.61
CA PRO A 230 16.69 4.55 -15.91
C PRO A 230 17.12 3.48 -14.88
N PRO A 231 18.40 3.45 -14.45
CA PRO A 231 18.86 2.53 -13.42
C PRO A 231 18.04 2.65 -12.13
N ILE A 232 17.82 1.53 -11.45
CA ILE A 232 16.98 1.44 -10.26
C ILE A 232 17.88 1.13 -9.06
N LEU A 233 17.83 2.00 -8.05
CA LEU A 233 18.49 1.81 -6.75
C LEU A 233 17.46 1.23 -5.78
N HIS A 234 17.76 0.09 -5.18
CA HIS A 234 16.84 -0.61 -4.28
C HIS A 234 16.69 0.14 -2.95
N GLY A 235 17.80 0.54 -2.32
CA GLY A 235 17.85 1.41 -1.14
C GLY A 235 17.58 0.72 0.21
N ASP A 236 17.01 -0.47 0.23
CA ASP A 236 16.77 -1.25 1.46
C ASP A 236 17.09 -2.75 1.28
N VAL A 237 18.24 -3.07 0.71
CA VAL A 237 18.67 -4.46 0.51
C VAL A 237 18.98 -5.12 1.86
N LYS A 238 18.27 -6.20 2.19
CA LYS A 238 18.45 -6.96 3.43
C LYS A 238 17.84 -8.36 3.33
N THR A 239 18.21 -9.26 4.25
CA THR A 239 17.68 -10.64 4.24
C THR A 239 16.16 -10.70 4.45
N ALA A 240 15.54 -9.68 5.04
CA ALA A 240 14.08 -9.60 5.17
C ALA A 240 13.37 -9.20 3.87
N ASN A 241 14.08 -8.61 2.90
CA ASN A 241 13.55 -8.17 1.61
C ASN A 241 13.93 -9.11 0.46
N ILE A 242 14.60 -10.23 0.75
CA ILE A 242 14.84 -11.32 -0.20
C ILE A 242 13.89 -12.45 0.20
N LEU A 243 12.99 -12.84 -0.70
CA LEU A 243 12.06 -13.95 -0.52
C LEU A 243 12.59 -15.22 -1.18
N LEU A 244 12.09 -16.37 -0.74
CA LEU A 244 12.43 -17.67 -1.29
C LEU A 244 11.19 -18.39 -1.80
N ASP A 245 11.21 -18.85 -3.04
CA ASP A 245 10.13 -19.67 -3.59
C ASP A 245 10.20 -21.13 -3.09
N ASP A 246 9.32 -22.00 -3.59
CA ASP A 246 9.22 -23.41 -3.23
C ASP A 246 10.49 -24.21 -3.54
N LYS A 247 11.30 -23.75 -4.49
CA LYS A 247 12.59 -24.32 -4.90
C LYS A 247 13.79 -23.61 -4.26
N LEU A 248 13.53 -22.71 -3.31
CA LEU A 248 14.52 -21.86 -2.66
C LEU A 248 15.26 -20.93 -3.64
N ASN A 249 14.63 -20.56 -4.75
CA ASN A 249 15.16 -19.50 -5.60
C ASN A 249 14.88 -18.14 -4.93
N ALA A 250 15.85 -17.25 -5.01
CA ALA A 250 15.78 -15.92 -4.43
C ALA A 250 14.97 -14.97 -5.31
N LYS A 251 14.12 -14.16 -4.67
CA LYS A 251 13.39 -13.06 -5.28
C LYS A 251 13.52 -11.79 -4.43
N VAL A 252 14.12 -10.74 -4.99
CA VAL A 252 14.22 -9.42 -4.35
C VAL A 252 12.84 -8.76 -4.31
N SER A 253 12.51 -8.12 -3.18
CA SER A 253 11.18 -7.59 -2.87
C SER A 253 11.26 -6.30 -2.05
N ASP A 254 10.11 -5.65 -1.85
CA ASP A 254 9.93 -4.42 -1.06
C ASP A 254 10.68 -3.20 -1.59
N PHE A 255 10.11 -2.60 -2.63
CA PHE A 255 10.65 -1.45 -3.37
C PHE A 255 10.20 -0.10 -2.79
N GLY A 256 9.66 -0.09 -1.57
CA GLY A 256 9.11 1.11 -0.94
C GLY A 256 10.15 2.21 -0.68
N ALA A 257 11.44 1.84 -0.57
CA ALA A 257 12.57 2.77 -0.42
C ALA A 257 13.30 3.05 -1.74
N SER A 258 12.89 2.40 -2.83
CA SER A 258 13.62 2.42 -4.09
C SER A 258 13.50 3.76 -4.82
N LYS A 259 14.53 4.06 -5.60
CA LYS A 259 14.63 5.30 -6.36
C LYS A 259 15.17 4.99 -7.75
N LEU A 260 14.67 5.70 -8.74
CA LEU A 260 15.37 5.78 -10.02
C LEU A 260 16.65 6.58 -9.78
N ALA A 261 17.77 6.10 -10.28
CA ALA A 261 19.03 6.83 -10.21
C ALA A 261 18.82 8.21 -10.87
N PRO A 262 19.28 9.30 -10.24
CA PRO A 262 19.12 10.63 -10.81
C PRO A 262 19.81 10.67 -12.17
N THR A 263 19.08 11.08 -13.22
CA THR A 263 19.68 11.34 -14.54
C THR A 263 20.51 12.64 -14.51
N ASP A 264 20.22 13.54 -13.56
CA ASP A 264 20.95 14.78 -13.24
C ASP A 264 20.90 15.06 -11.72
N GLU A 265 21.89 15.80 -11.18
CA GLU A 265 22.23 16.01 -9.75
C GLU A 265 21.17 16.66 -8.82
N ALA A 266 19.89 16.73 -9.19
CA ALA A 266 18.92 17.63 -8.54
C ALA A 266 17.96 17.00 -7.49
N GLU A 267 18.04 15.71 -7.16
CA GLU A 267 17.25 15.13 -6.05
C GLU A 267 18.13 14.75 -4.85
N ILE A 268 18.57 15.77 -4.10
CA ILE A 268 19.07 15.56 -2.72
C ILE A 268 17.87 15.26 -1.83
N ALA A 269 17.58 13.98 -1.63
CA ALA A 269 16.66 13.55 -0.58
C ALA A 269 17.34 13.75 0.77
N MET A 270 16.90 14.74 1.56
CA MET A 270 17.42 15.02 2.91
C MET A 270 17.19 13.87 3.92
N LEU A 271 16.37 12.86 3.57
CA LEU A 271 16.02 11.76 4.47
C LEU A 271 16.67 10.44 4.01
N VAL A 272 17.62 9.96 4.81
CA VAL A 272 18.21 8.63 4.66
C VAL A 272 17.15 7.57 4.96
N HIS A 273 16.94 6.64 4.02
CA HIS A 273 16.05 5.49 4.17
C HIS A 273 16.87 4.21 4.16
N GLY A 274 16.46 3.20 4.92
CA GLY A 274 17.08 1.88 4.93
C GLY A 274 17.12 1.26 6.33
N THR A 275 17.69 0.06 6.41
CA THR A 275 17.68 -0.73 7.65
C THR A 275 19.03 -0.67 8.37
N CYS A 276 18.99 -0.31 9.66
CA CYS A 276 20.19 -0.30 10.50
C CYS A 276 20.91 -1.66 10.50
N GLY A 277 22.23 -1.63 10.36
CA GLY A 277 23.07 -2.83 10.19
C GLY A 277 23.36 -3.17 8.73
N TYR A 278 22.55 -2.70 7.79
CA TYR A 278 22.76 -2.83 6.34
C TYR A 278 23.15 -1.52 5.67
N LEU A 279 22.86 -0.38 6.32
CA LEU A 279 23.11 0.96 5.79
C LEU A 279 24.59 1.20 5.51
N ASP A 280 24.86 1.63 4.28
CA ASP A 280 26.14 2.13 3.82
C ASP A 280 26.60 3.36 4.64
N PRO A 281 27.80 3.34 5.24
CA PRO A 281 28.31 4.47 5.99
C PRO A 281 28.52 5.73 5.14
N GLU A 282 28.85 5.59 3.84
CA GLU A 282 29.00 6.74 2.96
C GLU A 282 27.63 7.39 2.70
N TYR A 283 26.61 6.59 2.37
CA TYR A 283 25.24 7.08 2.24
C TYR A 283 24.75 7.79 3.52
N LEU A 284 25.07 7.25 4.69
CA LEU A 284 24.73 7.88 5.98
C LEU A 284 25.37 9.27 6.17
N MET A 285 26.56 9.48 5.61
CA MET A 285 27.29 10.75 5.73
C MET A 285 26.92 11.75 4.64
N THR A 286 26.73 11.28 3.40
CA THR A 286 26.53 12.14 2.22
C THR A 286 25.05 12.37 1.91
N CYS A 287 24.15 11.55 2.46
CA CYS A 287 22.74 11.47 2.07
C CYS A 287 22.53 11.14 0.58
N GLN A 288 23.55 10.64 -0.12
CA GLN A 288 23.48 10.25 -1.53
C GLN A 288 23.38 8.74 -1.66
N LEU A 289 22.22 8.26 -2.14
CA LEU A 289 22.02 6.85 -2.43
C LEU A 289 22.61 6.54 -3.81
N THR A 290 23.45 5.50 -3.88
CA THR A 290 24.10 5.04 -5.12
C THR A 290 23.92 3.54 -5.31
N ASP A 291 24.31 3.01 -6.47
CA ASP A 291 24.42 1.56 -6.69
C ASP A 291 25.40 0.92 -5.70
N LYS A 292 26.44 1.66 -5.28
CA LYS A 292 27.42 1.18 -4.28
C LYS A 292 26.81 1.03 -2.89
N SER A 293 25.80 1.82 -2.56
CA SER A 293 25.07 1.67 -1.30
C SER A 293 24.27 0.34 -1.25
N ASP A 294 23.69 -0.06 -2.38
CA ASP A 294 23.06 -1.39 -2.51
C ASP A 294 24.10 -2.52 -2.46
N VAL A 295 25.27 -2.34 -3.09
CA VAL A 295 26.38 -3.31 -3.05
C VAL A 295 26.89 -3.52 -1.63
N TYR A 296 27.06 -2.45 -0.85
CA TYR A 296 27.43 -2.53 0.57
C TYR A 296 26.40 -3.34 1.37
N SER A 297 25.13 -2.98 1.23
CA SER A 297 24.00 -3.64 1.90
C SER A 297 23.93 -5.12 1.54
N PHE A 298 24.17 -5.46 0.27
CA PHE A 298 24.26 -6.84 -0.20
C PHE A 298 25.48 -7.57 0.38
N GLY A 299 26.62 -6.91 0.56
CA GLY A 299 27.77 -7.47 1.27
C GLY A 299 27.40 -7.94 2.70
N VAL A 300 26.56 -7.17 3.41
CA VAL A 300 26.02 -7.58 4.71
C VAL A 300 25.12 -8.80 4.60
N VAL A 301 24.26 -8.89 3.56
CA VAL A 301 23.45 -10.08 3.28
C VAL A 301 24.32 -11.33 3.09
N VAL A 302 25.40 -11.22 2.31
CA VAL A 302 26.36 -12.32 2.11
C VAL A 302 27.02 -12.73 3.42
N LEU A 303 27.42 -11.78 4.26
CA LEU A 303 27.97 -12.07 5.59
C LEU A 303 26.95 -12.77 6.50
N GLU A 304 25.68 -12.35 6.50
CA GLU A 304 24.63 -13.05 7.26
C GLU A 304 24.43 -14.49 6.76
N LEU A 305 24.42 -14.69 5.44
CA LEU A 305 24.30 -16.01 4.81
C LEU A 305 25.43 -16.95 5.23
N LEU A 306 26.68 -16.48 5.24
CA LEU A 306 27.86 -17.30 5.54
C LEU A 306 28.06 -17.52 7.04
N THR A 307 27.82 -16.50 7.86
CA THR A 307 28.13 -16.55 9.30
C THR A 307 26.96 -17.00 10.16
N ARG A 308 25.73 -16.96 9.64
CA ARG A 308 24.48 -17.17 10.38
C ARG A 308 24.30 -16.22 11.56
N LYS A 309 25.00 -15.10 11.55
CA LYS A 309 24.86 -14.04 12.56
C LYS A 309 23.97 -12.93 12.01
N LYS A 310 23.18 -12.33 12.89
CA LYS A 310 22.35 -11.17 12.56
C LYS A 310 23.23 -9.94 12.38
N ALA A 311 22.91 -9.10 11.40
CA ALA A 311 23.53 -7.78 11.26
C ALA A 311 23.33 -6.97 12.55
N LEU A 312 24.41 -6.36 13.00
CA LEU A 312 24.43 -5.58 14.23
C LEU A 312 24.08 -4.12 13.94
N CYS A 313 23.09 -3.60 14.66
CA CYS A 313 22.84 -2.17 14.71
C CYS A 313 23.63 -1.57 15.90
N SER A 314 24.75 -0.90 15.64
CA SER A 314 25.51 -0.19 16.67
C SER A 314 24.79 1.11 17.05
N GLY A 315 23.79 1.02 17.93
CA GLY A 315 23.00 2.16 18.41
C GLY A 315 22.57 2.10 19.88
N LYS A 316 23.12 1.18 20.69
CA LYS A 316 22.93 1.16 22.15
C LYS A 316 24.25 1.39 22.89
N LYS A 317 24.69 2.64 22.91
CA LYS A 317 25.38 3.22 24.08
C LYS A 317 24.77 4.59 24.34
N ASN A 318 24.21 4.73 25.55
CA ASN A 318 23.58 5.92 26.11
C ASN A 318 24.22 7.23 25.63
N MET A 319 23.49 8.01 24.83
CA MET A 319 23.63 9.46 24.84
C MET A 319 22.70 10.00 25.92
N ASN A 320 23.17 9.96 27.17
CA ASN A 320 22.76 10.96 28.15
C ASN A 320 23.42 12.26 27.70
N LEU A 321 22.67 13.17 27.08
CA LEU A 321 23.02 14.58 27.14
C LEU A 321 22.23 15.19 28.29
N GLY A 322 22.93 15.39 29.41
CA GLY A 322 22.61 16.46 30.34
C GLY A 322 23.16 17.79 29.84
#